data_AF-A0A6V7IFB5-F1
#
_entry.id   AF-A0A6V7IFB5-F1
#
_cell.length_a   1.000
_cell.length_b   1.000
_cell.length_c   1.000
_cell.angle_alpha   90.00
_cell.angle_beta   90.00
_cell.angle_gamma   90.00
#
_symmetry.space_group_name_H-M   'P 1'
#
loop_
_entity.id
_entity.type
_entity.pdbx_description
1 polymer ?
#
loop_
_entity_poly.entity_id
_entity_poly.type
_entity_poly.pdbx_seq_one_letter_code
_entity_poly.pdbx_strand_id
1 'polypeptide(L)' 'PQHALPDIFIWMIAGAKRVAVARLPASKIIYSEMKTAAGSNCGQRINLFMKNSYFNEDIESSDYCA' A
#
# COMPACT_ATOMS: atom_id res chain seq x y z
N PRO A 1 -2.20 -7.84 19.34
CA PRO A 1 -2.86 -8.60 18.25
C PRO A 1 -2.47 -8.00 16.89
N GLN A 2 -1.60 -8.68 16.16
CA GLN A 2 -1.07 -8.22 14.88
C GLN A 2 -2.10 -8.49 13.78
N HIS A 3 -2.44 -7.49 12.96
CA HIS A 3 -3.41 -7.65 11.88
C HIS A 3 -2.88 -8.68 10.84
N ALA A 4 -3.70 -9.68 10.49
CA ALA A 4 -3.29 -10.77 9.59
C ALA A 4 -3.26 -10.37 8.10
N LEU A 5 -3.83 -9.22 7.73
CA LEU A 5 -3.90 -8.76 6.34
C LEU A 5 -2.67 -7.92 6.02
N PRO A 6 -1.89 -8.28 4.97
CA PRO A 6 -0.69 -7.55 4.62
C PRO A 6 -1.00 -6.15 4.09
N ASP A 7 -0.03 -5.26 4.22
CA ASP A 7 -0.04 -4.01 3.46
C ASP A 7 0.49 -4.21 2.05
N ILE A 8 -0.12 -3.50 1.10
CA ILE A 8 0.29 -3.51 -0.30
C ILE A 8 1.11 -2.25 -0.55
N PHE A 9 2.30 -2.42 -1.13
CA PHE A 9 3.14 -1.32 -1.57
C PHE A 9 3.17 -1.27 -3.08
N ILE A 10 2.93 -0.08 -3.64
CA ILE A 10 3.03 0.19 -5.08
C ILE A 10 4.21 1.12 -5.27
N TRP A 11 5.18 0.69 -6.07
CA TRP A 11 6.36 1.48 -6.43
C TRP A 11 6.26 2.03 -7.85
N MET A 12 6.67 3.27 -8.01
CA MET A 12 6.98 3.84 -9.32
C MET A 12 8.48 3.71 -9.56
N ILE A 13 8.86 3.10 -10.68
CA ILE A 13 10.25 2.83 -11.06
C ILE A 13 10.62 3.71 -12.26
N ALA A 14 11.75 4.40 -12.19
CA ALA A 14 12.35 5.12 -13.31
C ALA A 14 13.80 4.64 -13.50
N GLY A 15 14.06 3.97 -14.63
CA GLY A 15 15.33 3.27 -14.84
C GLY A 15 15.54 2.20 -13.77
N ALA A 16 16.65 2.27 -13.03
CA ALA A 16 16.98 1.35 -11.95
C ALA A 16 16.59 1.84 -10.54
N LYS A 17 15.89 2.98 -10.43
CA LYS A 17 15.56 3.60 -9.14
C LYS A 17 14.06 3.57 -8.85
N ARG A 18 13.70 3.30 -7.58
CA ARG A 18 12.36 3.59 -7.04
C ARG A 18 12.26 5.09 -6.82
N VAL A 19 11.29 5.73 -7.45
CA VAL A 19 11.12 7.19 -7.42
C VAL A 19 9.88 7.63 -6.65
N ALA A 20 8.92 6.74 -6.46
CA ALA A 20 7.79 6.99 -5.59
C ALA A 20 7.21 5.69 -5.00
N VAL A 21 6.53 5.81 -3.87
CA VAL A 21 5.84 4.71 -3.19
C VAL A 21 4.46 5.14 -2.71
N ALA A 22 3.48 4.25 -2.80
CA ALA A 22 2.22 4.35 -2.08
C ALA A 22 1.97 3.06 -1.29
N ARG A 23 1.49 3.21 -0.05
CA ARG A 23 1.01 2.10 0.78
C ARG A 23 -0.52 2.05 0.72
N LEU A 24 -1.06 0.86 0.55
CA LEU A 24 -2.49 0.58 0.52
C LEU A 24 -2.80 -0.61 1.44
N PRO A 25 -3.59 -0.44 2.51
CA PRO A 25 -3.98 -1.57 3.35
C PRO A 25 -4.83 -2.57 2.55
N ALA A 26 -4.47 -3.87 2.55
CA ALA A 26 -5.23 -4.87 1.81
C ALA A 26 -6.69 -4.96 2.29
N SER A 27 -6.95 -4.67 3.56
CA SER A 27 -8.30 -4.61 4.15
C SER A 27 -9.25 -3.65 3.43
N LYS A 28 -8.74 -2.64 2.72
CA LYS A 28 -9.57 -1.70 1.95
C LYS A 28 -10.00 -2.23 0.59
N ILE A 29 -9.28 -3.19 0.01
CA ILE A 29 -9.53 -3.65 -1.36
C ILE A 29 -9.83 -5.15 -1.47
N ILE A 30 -9.74 -5.88 -0.36
CA ILE A 30 -10.00 -7.32 -0.34
C ILE A 30 -11.40 -7.64 -0.86
N TYR A 31 -11.48 -8.63 -1.74
CA TYR A 31 -12.74 -9.17 -2.21
C TYR A 31 -13.29 -10.20 -1.24
N SER A 32 -14.60 -10.17 -1.03
CA SER A 32 -15.35 -11.22 -0.32
C SER A 32 -16.76 -11.27 -0.86
N GLU A 33 -17.35 -12.47 -0.91
CA GLU A 33 -18.77 -12.64 -1.20
C GLU A 33 -19.66 -12.03 -0.10
N MET A 34 -19.16 -12.00 1.14
CA MET A 34 -19.84 -11.37 2.25
C MET A 34 -19.48 -9.89 2.31
N LYS A 35 -20.46 -9.00 2.07
CA LYS A 35 -20.23 -7.54 2.03
C LYS A 35 -19.56 -6.96 3.28
N THR A 36 -19.80 -7.51 4.46
CA THR A 36 -19.19 -7.06 5.72
C THR A 36 -17.72 -7.42 5.85
N ALA A 37 -17.25 -8.40 5.07
CA ALA A 37 -15.86 -8.83 5.01
C ALA A 37 -15.13 -8.29 3.76
N ALA A 38 -15.85 -7.65 2.83
CA ALA A 38 -15.27 -6.99 1.68
C ALA A 38 -14.67 -5.64 2.09
N GLY A 39 -13.57 -5.27 1.45
CA GLY A 39 -12.95 -3.97 1.65
C GLY A 39 -13.83 -2.84 1.13
N SER A 40 -13.74 -1.67 1.77
CA SER A 40 -14.56 -0.49 1.43
C SER A 40 -14.43 -0.05 -0.03
N ASN A 41 -13.27 -0.31 -0.65
CA ASN A 41 -12.93 0.08 -2.01
C ASN A 41 -12.84 -1.14 -2.95
N CYS A 42 -13.39 -2.30 -2.55
CA CYS A 42 -13.38 -3.50 -3.37
C CYS A 42 -14.08 -3.26 -4.71
N GLY A 43 -13.40 -3.59 -5.82
CA GLY A 43 -13.92 -3.41 -7.19
C GLY A 43 -14.05 -1.95 -7.64
N GLN A 44 -13.59 -0.98 -6.85
CA GLN A 44 -13.66 0.44 -7.18
C GLN A 44 -12.35 0.94 -7.79
N ARG A 45 -12.45 1.88 -8.73
CA ARG A 45 -11.29 2.63 -9.22
C ARG A 45 -10.85 3.63 -8.15
N ILE A 46 -9.61 3.48 -7.68
CA ILE A 46 -9.01 4.38 -6.68
C ILE A 46 -7.89 5.21 -7.31
N ASN A 47 -7.75 6.46 -6.85
CA ASN A 47 -6.59 7.29 -7.15
C ASN A 47 -5.65 7.25 -5.95
N LEU A 48 -4.37 6.96 -6.19
CA LEU A 48 -3.35 6.89 -5.14
C LEU A 48 -2.33 8.01 -5.35
N PHE A 49 -2.14 8.83 -4.31
CA PHE A 49 -1.06 9.80 -4.27
C PHE A 49 0.19 9.11 -3.75
N MET A 50 1.23 9.06 -4.57
CA MET A 50 2.50 8.47 -4.20
C MET A 50 3.40 9.49 -3.51
N LYS A 51 4.15 9.05 -2.50
CA LYS A 51 5.19 9.83 -1.86
C LYS A 51 6.48 9.68 -2.66
N ASN A 52 7.18 10.80 -2.88
CA ASN A 52 8.47 10.81 -3.58
C ASN A 52 9.54 10.08 -2.75
N SER A 53 10.28 9.16 -3.36
CA SER A 53 11.35 8.40 -2.71
C SER A 53 12.59 9.26 -2.39
N TYR A 54 12.81 10.39 -3.10
CA TYR A 54 13.96 11.28 -2.87
C TYR A 54 13.91 12.05 -1.54
N PHE A 55 12.76 12.09 -0.87
CA PHE A 55 12.60 12.71 0.46
C PHE A 55 12.60 11.70 1.60
N ASN A 56 12.93 10.43 1.32
CA ASN A 56 12.65 9.30 2.21
C ASN A 56 13.84 8.33 2.33
N GLU A 57 15.07 8.84 2.49
CA GLU A 57 16.14 7.99 3.05
C GLU A 57 15.84 7.59 4.51
N ASP A 58 14.90 8.27 5.19
CA ASP A 58 14.50 7.98 6.57
C ASP A 58 13.33 6.97 6.72
N ILE A 59 12.61 6.63 5.65
CA ILE A 59 11.42 5.73 5.75
C ILE A 59 11.76 4.26 5.41
N GLU A 60 12.83 3.98 4.67
CA GLU A 60 13.20 2.59 4.32
C GLU A 60 13.73 1.75 5.50
N SER A 61 13.97 2.31 6.68
CA SER A 61 14.43 1.54 7.86
C SER A 61 13.33 1.28 8.91
N SER A 62 12.32 2.16 9.00
CA SER A 62 11.32 2.10 10.08
C SER A 62 10.10 1.22 9.79
N ASP A 63 9.75 1.01 8.51
CA ASP A 63 8.49 0.34 8.14
C ASP A 63 8.67 -1.14 7.74
N TYR A 64 9.91 -1.67 7.73
CA TYR A 64 10.20 -3.10 7.50
C TYR A 64 10.39 -3.90 8.80
N CYS A 65 10.35 -3.25 9.97
CA CYS A 65 10.41 -3.88 11.28
C CYS A 65 9.12 -3.61 12.08
N ALA A 66 8.03 -4.29 11.72
CA ALA A 66 6.88 -4.51 12.60
C ALA A 66 6.12 -5.75 12.18
#